data_AF-A0A6N7GH59-F1
#
_entry.id   AF-A0A6N7GH59-F1
#
_cell.length_a   1.000
_cell.length_b   1.000
_cell.length_c   1.000
_cell.angle_alpha   90.00
_cell.angle_beta   90.00
_cell.angle_gamma   90.00
#
_symmetry.space_group_name_H-M   'P 1'
#
loop_
_entity.id
_entity.type
_entity.pdbx_description
1 polymer ?
#
loop_
_entity_poly.entity_id
_entity_poly.type
_entity_poly.pdbx_seq_one_letter_code
_entity_poly.pdbx_strand_id
1 'polypeptide(L)'
;MSTVDAATLPIAETVEAFVLGAGKRLRPAFAYWACRGAGGADSDPLVSTVAALELVQASALIHDDVMDGSATRRGGPAVHRRFADLHRAGRWHGDPDGFGTGAAILLGDLCLVWSDELWHTGGLPAATLARARPEFDRMRTDLTLGQYLDVHAQATGDTTVARALKVARLKSASYTVERPMLLGAALAGAAPAVVDAYRRYGPPLGEAFQLRDDVLGVFGDPVVTGKPAGDDLREGKRTFLVAAAFEAADAATRAVLSGGLGDPQLDQAGVTRLREAITGTGALARTERRIRELTGTALTALSGAPLDPEAAGALAALATAATTRTG
;
A
#
# COMPACT_ATOMS: atom_id res chain seq x y z
N MET A 1 11.63 30.95 13.59
CA MET A 1 11.68 29.48 13.73
C MET A 1 12.12 29.21 15.16
N SER A 2 11.28 28.59 16.00
CA SER A 2 11.75 28.15 17.31
C SER A 2 12.87 27.14 17.11
N THR A 3 13.88 27.18 17.97
CA THR A 3 14.92 26.15 18.01
C THR A 3 14.24 24.80 18.22
N VAL A 4 14.37 23.89 17.24
CA VAL A 4 13.84 22.53 17.31
C VAL A 4 14.55 21.79 18.45
N ASP A 5 13.79 21.15 19.34
CA ASP A 5 14.34 20.43 20.48
C ASP A 5 15.13 19.20 20.02
N ALA A 6 16.35 19.00 20.55
CA ALA A 6 17.21 17.88 20.19
C ALA A 6 16.54 16.51 20.46
N ALA A 7 15.59 16.42 21.40
CA ALA A 7 14.81 15.22 21.67
C ALA A 7 13.93 14.79 20.46
N THR A 8 13.70 15.68 19.50
CA THR A 8 12.95 15.37 18.26
C THR A 8 13.83 14.87 17.12
N LEU A 9 15.16 14.88 17.27
CA LEU A 9 16.07 14.40 16.22
C LEU A 9 15.77 12.96 15.75
N PRO A 10 15.47 11.99 16.64
CA PRO A 10 15.12 10.63 16.22
C PRO A 10 13.88 10.54 15.32
N ILE A 11 12.94 11.49 15.42
CA ILE A 11 11.77 11.59 14.54
C ILE A 11 12.23 11.91 13.13
N ALA A 12 13.02 12.98 12.96
CA ALA A 12 13.53 13.41 11.66
C ALA A 12 14.37 12.31 10.98
N GLU A 13 15.32 11.71 11.72
CA GLU A 13 16.16 10.61 11.22
C GLU A 13 15.32 9.39 10.80
N THR A 14 14.25 9.09 11.55
CA THR A 14 13.37 7.96 11.22
C THR A 14 12.58 8.25 9.95
N VAL A 15 12.00 9.45 9.79
CA VAL A 15 11.30 9.80 8.54
C VAL A 15 12.26 9.80 7.37
N GLU A 16 13.45 10.39 7.51
CA GLU A 16 14.45 10.41 6.45
C GLU A 16 14.81 8.98 6.02
N ALA A 17 15.15 8.09 6.96
CA ALA A 17 15.44 6.70 6.64
C ALA A 17 14.24 5.97 6.00
N PHE A 18 13.03 6.22 6.49
CA PHE A 18 11.81 5.57 6.00
C PHE A 18 11.42 6.04 4.59
N VAL A 19 11.53 7.34 4.35
CA VAL A 19 11.13 8.01 3.10
C VAL A 19 12.23 7.92 2.06
N LEU A 20 13.52 8.06 2.39
CA LEU A 20 14.63 8.01 1.43
C LEU A 20 15.20 6.60 1.23
N GLY A 21 14.88 5.64 2.10
CA GLY A 21 15.32 4.24 1.99
C GLY A 21 14.78 3.51 0.75
N ALA A 22 14.95 2.19 0.71
CA ALA A 22 14.48 1.39 -0.43
C ALA A 22 12.95 1.47 -0.60
N GLY A 23 12.49 1.75 -1.83
CA GLY A 23 11.07 1.81 -2.18
C GLY A 23 10.90 2.01 -3.68
N LYS A 24 9.90 1.36 -4.28
CA LYS A 24 9.65 1.39 -5.74
C LYS A 24 9.00 2.69 -6.23
N ARG A 25 8.53 3.54 -5.31
CA ARG A 25 7.89 4.84 -5.59
C ARG A 25 6.77 4.75 -6.62
N LEU A 26 5.98 3.67 -6.57
CA LEU A 26 4.94 3.38 -7.58
C LEU A 26 3.87 4.47 -7.62
N ARG A 27 3.46 4.99 -6.46
CA ARG A 27 2.41 6.02 -6.35
C ARG A 27 2.79 7.32 -7.05
N PRO A 28 3.91 7.98 -6.70
CA PRO A 28 4.35 9.17 -7.43
C PRO A 28 4.68 8.85 -8.90
N ALA A 29 5.18 7.65 -9.22
CA ALA A 29 5.42 7.26 -10.61
C ALA A 29 4.13 7.19 -11.43
N PHE A 30 3.05 6.58 -10.91
CA PHE A 30 1.75 6.57 -11.57
C PHE A 30 1.19 7.99 -11.73
N ALA A 31 1.28 8.84 -10.70
CA ALA A 31 0.80 10.22 -10.80
C ALA A 31 1.61 11.05 -11.82
N TYR A 32 2.93 10.90 -11.82
CA TYR A 32 3.83 11.56 -12.77
C TYR A 32 3.52 11.14 -14.21
N TRP A 33 3.53 9.83 -14.49
CA TRP A 33 3.29 9.32 -15.84
C TRP A 33 1.86 9.55 -16.31
N ALA A 34 0.88 9.58 -15.40
CA ALA A 34 -0.48 9.98 -15.74
C ALA A 34 -0.57 11.47 -16.14
N CYS A 35 0.17 12.35 -15.47
CA CYS A 35 0.28 13.75 -15.83
C CYS A 35 0.94 13.92 -17.20
N ARG A 36 2.10 13.28 -17.41
CA ARG A 36 2.81 13.26 -18.70
C ARG A 36 1.95 12.72 -19.83
N GLY A 37 1.25 11.61 -19.61
CA GLY A 37 0.34 10.97 -20.57
C GLY A 37 -0.84 11.84 -20.95
N ALA A 38 -1.26 12.74 -20.06
CA ALA A 38 -2.30 13.73 -20.31
C ALA A 38 -1.80 15.03 -20.98
N GLY A 39 -0.52 15.11 -21.34
CA GLY A 39 0.11 16.29 -21.95
C GLY A 39 0.68 17.29 -20.94
N GLY A 40 0.79 16.91 -19.66
CA GLY A 40 1.46 17.71 -18.64
C GLY A 40 2.97 17.80 -18.90
N ALA A 41 3.56 18.97 -18.60
CA ALA A 41 4.98 19.20 -18.76
C ALA A 41 5.81 18.41 -17.73
N ASP A 42 6.98 17.93 -18.18
CA ASP A 42 8.02 17.46 -17.26
C ASP A 42 8.63 18.65 -16.51
N SER A 43 8.72 18.55 -15.19
CA SER A 43 9.24 19.63 -14.35
C SER A 43 9.54 19.17 -12.93
N ASP A 44 10.57 19.76 -12.30
CA ASP A 44 10.89 19.53 -10.88
C ASP A 44 9.71 19.85 -9.95
N PRO A 45 8.89 20.89 -10.21
CA PRO A 45 7.67 21.11 -9.45
C PRO A 45 6.67 19.96 -9.49
N LEU A 46 6.47 19.34 -10.67
CA LEU A 46 5.60 18.17 -10.78
C LEU A 46 6.12 17.03 -9.92
N VAL A 47 7.42 16.71 -10.03
CA VAL A 47 8.07 15.64 -9.26
C VAL A 47 7.95 15.90 -7.77
N SER A 48 8.22 17.13 -7.33
CA SER A 48 8.15 17.55 -5.93
C SER A 48 6.72 17.46 -5.38
N THR A 49 5.72 17.93 -6.15
CA THR A 49 4.32 17.82 -5.74
C THR A 49 3.86 16.37 -5.63
N VAL A 50 4.16 15.50 -6.60
CA VAL A 50 3.73 14.10 -6.52
C VAL A 50 4.51 13.31 -5.47
N ALA A 51 5.71 13.74 -5.08
CA ALA A 51 6.46 13.12 -3.99
C ALA A 51 5.74 13.20 -2.63
N ALA A 52 4.76 14.10 -2.46
CA ALA A 52 3.85 14.11 -1.32
C ALA A 52 3.17 12.73 -1.09
N LEU A 53 2.91 11.98 -2.16
CA LEU A 53 2.33 10.63 -2.09
C LEU A 53 3.17 9.65 -1.27
N GLU A 54 4.50 9.84 -1.22
CA GLU A 54 5.39 8.99 -0.42
C GLU A 54 5.30 9.31 1.07
N LEU A 55 4.95 10.54 1.44
CA LEU A 55 4.69 10.91 2.83
C LEU A 55 3.32 10.37 3.30
N VAL A 56 2.30 10.37 2.42
CA VAL A 56 1.06 9.61 2.69
C VAL A 56 1.37 8.14 2.89
N GLN A 57 2.24 7.55 2.06
CA GLN A 57 2.63 6.14 2.19
C GLN A 57 3.39 5.88 3.49
N ALA A 58 4.26 6.80 3.90
CA ALA A 58 4.96 6.70 5.17
C ALA A 58 3.99 6.69 6.34
N SER A 59 3.06 7.66 6.37
CA SER A 59 1.97 7.72 7.35
C SER A 59 1.20 6.40 7.41
N ALA A 60 0.73 5.92 6.26
CA ALA A 60 -0.05 4.70 6.14
C ALA A 60 0.69 3.47 6.70
N LEU A 61 1.95 3.26 6.32
CA LEU A 61 2.73 2.10 6.76
C LEU A 61 3.07 2.15 8.25
N ILE A 62 3.43 3.32 8.76
CA ILE A 62 3.78 3.50 10.18
C ILE A 62 2.57 3.18 11.06
N HIS A 63 1.39 3.68 10.68
CA HIS A 63 0.14 3.41 11.40
C HIS A 63 -0.33 1.96 11.22
N ASP A 64 -0.24 1.39 10.02
CA ASP A 64 -0.57 -0.02 9.72
C ASP A 64 0.29 -0.97 10.56
N ASP A 65 1.60 -0.73 10.68
CA ASP A 65 2.50 -1.54 11.51
C ASP A 65 2.12 -1.53 13.01
N VAL A 66 1.56 -0.42 13.50
CA VAL A 66 1.05 -0.33 14.88
C VAL A 66 -0.25 -1.13 15.03
N MET A 67 -1.19 -0.98 14.09
CA MET A 67 -2.48 -1.67 14.13
C MET A 67 -2.32 -3.19 14.01
N ASP A 68 -1.43 -3.64 13.13
CA ASP A 68 -1.15 -5.06 12.89
C ASP A 68 -0.16 -5.65 13.92
N GLY A 69 0.47 -4.82 14.76
CA GLY A 69 1.50 -5.25 15.71
C GLY A 69 2.79 -5.77 15.05
N SER A 70 3.03 -5.41 13.79
CA SER A 70 4.13 -5.93 12.96
C SER A 70 5.50 -5.60 13.56
N ALA A 71 6.39 -6.59 13.69
CA ALA A 71 7.72 -6.36 14.24
C ALA A 71 8.70 -5.71 13.26
N THR A 72 8.50 -5.92 11.94
CA THR A 72 9.47 -5.54 10.91
C THR A 72 8.82 -4.82 9.73
N ARG A 73 9.59 -3.94 9.10
CA ARG A 73 9.23 -3.21 7.89
C ARG A 73 10.47 -2.97 7.04
N ARG A 74 10.41 -3.36 5.76
CA ARG A 74 11.51 -3.19 4.78
C ARG A 74 12.85 -3.73 5.29
N GLY A 75 12.84 -4.88 5.96
CA GLY A 75 14.05 -5.52 6.51
C GLY A 75 14.61 -4.91 7.80
N GLY A 76 14.00 -3.84 8.32
CA GLY A 76 14.35 -3.24 9.62
C GLY A 76 13.21 -3.37 10.65
N PRO A 77 13.42 -2.93 11.91
CA PRO A 77 12.35 -2.88 12.90
C PRO A 77 11.27 -1.88 12.47
N ALA A 78 9.99 -2.21 12.71
CA ALA A 78 8.90 -1.26 12.57
C ALA A 78 9.13 -0.04 13.48
N VAL A 79 8.56 1.12 13.14
CA VAL A 79 8.82 2.39 13.86
C VAL A 79 8.52 2.27 15.35
N HIS A 80 7.39 1.66 15.73
CA HIS A 80 7.04 1.51 17.14
C HIS A 80 8.05 0.64 17.90
N ARG A 81 8.63 -0.38 17.25
CA ARG A 81 9.71 -1.20 17.83
C ARG A 81 11.01 -0.43 17.96
N ARG A 82 11.39 0.34 16.92
CA ARG A 82 12.59 1.19 16.95
C ARG A 82 12.57 2.18 18.12
N PHE A 83 11.43 2.84 18.35
CA PHE A 83 11.31 3.80 19.46
C PHE A 83 11.22 3.12 20.83
N ALA A 84 10.62 1.93 20.92
CA ALA A 84 10.68 1.13 22.14
C ALA A 84 12.12 0.72 22.48
N ASP A 85 12.91 0.32 21.48
CA ASP A 85 14.33 -0.03 21.67
C ASP A 85 15.18 1.20 22.05
N LEU A 86 14.90 2.36 21.46
CA LEU A 86 15.51 3.63 21.86
C LEU A 86 15.24 3.96 23.34
N HIS A 87 14.01 3.79 23.80
CA HIS A 87 13.62 3.99 25.20
C HIS A 87 14.38 3.04 26.14
N ARG A 88 14.43 1.74 25.79
CA ARG A 88 15.20 0.73 26.54
C ARG A 88 16.69 1.07 26.61
N ALA A 89 17.29 1.44 25.49
CA ALA A 89 18.70 1.81 25.41
C ALA A 89 19.01 3.06 26.23
N GLY A 90 18.11 4.05 26.21
CA GLY A 90 18.18 5.26 27.02
C GLY A 90 17.93 5.05 28.52
N ARG A 91 17.45 3.87 28.93
CA ARG A 91 17.02 3.55 30.31
C ARG A 91 16.03 4.58 30.86
N TRP A 92 15.11 5.02 30.01
CA TRP A 92 14.12 6.02 30.37
C TRP A 92 13.05 5.45 31.29
N HIS A 93 12.32 6.32 31.97
CA HIS A 93 11.23 5.93 32.85
C HIS A 93 9.98 5.52 32.06
N GLY A 94 9.19 4.58 32.60
CA GLY A 94 7.90 4.17 32.03
C GLY A 94 7.96 2.96 31.10
N ASP A 95 6.87 2.74 30.36
CA ASP A 95 6.69 1.62 29.44
C ASP A 95 7.33 1.90 28.06
N PRO A 96 8.34 1.12 27.63
CA PRO A 96 8.96 1.28 26.32
C PRO A 96 8.01 1.05 25.15
N ASP A 97 7.10 0.06 25.24
CA ASP A 97 6.23 -0.29 24.12
C ASP A 97 5.12 0.76 23.94
N GLY A 98 4.58 1.29 25.05
CA GLY A 98 3.70 2.46 25.05
C GLY A 98 4.38 3.71 24.48
N PHE A 99 5.64 3.99 24.84
CA PHE A 99 6.41 5.08 24.24
C PHE A 99 6.59 4.89 22.73
N GLY A 100 6.98 3.67 22.31
CA GLY A 100 7.16 3.34 20.90
C GLY A 100 5.88 3.52 20.08
N THR A 101 4.75 3.05 20.62
CA THR A 101 3.43 3.21 20.00
C THR A 101 3.05 4.69 19.86
N GLY A 102 3.20 5.48 20.94
CA GLY A 102 2.94 6.91 20.92
C GLY A 102 3.80 7.66 19.90
N ALA A 103 5.10 7.34 19.84
CA ALA A 103 6.01 7.92 18.86
C ALA A 103 5.62 7.58 17.42
N ALA A 104 5.24 6.33 17.13
CA ALA A 104 4.81 5.91 15.81
C ALA A 104 3.51 6.61 15.36
N ILE A 105 2.52 6.76 16.25
CA ILE A 105 1.28 7.49 15.95
C ILE A 105 1.62 8.93 15.55
N LEU A 106 2.38 9.64 16.39
CA LEU A 106 2.77 11.03 16.13
C LEU A 106 3.61 11.18 14.86
N LEU A 107 4.50 10.22 14.57
CA LEU A 107 5.32 10.24 13.37
C LEU A 107 4.49 10.06 12.10
N GLY A 108 3.51 9.14 12.14
CA GLY A 108 2.59 8.94 11.02
C GLY A 108 1.70 10.17 10.79
N ASP A 109 1.25 10.84 11.85
CA ASP A 109 0.50 12.10 11.75
C ASP A 109 1.36 13.22 11.14
N LEU A 110 2.62 13.33 11.58
CA LEU A 110 3.56 14.31 11.05
C LEU A 110 3.87 14.08 9.56
N CYS A 111 3.99 12.82 9.13
CA CYS A 111 4.13 12.49 7.71
C CYS A 111 2.90 12.95 6.90
N LEU A 112 1.69 12.83 7.44
CA LEU A 112 0.48 13.32 6.77
C LEU A 112 0.46 14.86 6.69
N VAL A 113 0.90 15.55 7.75
CA VAL A 113 1.06 17.02 7.76
C VAL A 113 2.09 17.46 6.72
N TRP A 114 3.28 16.85 6.71
CA TRP A 114 4.32 17.15 5.72
C TRP A 114 3.92 16.78 4.30
N SER A 115 3.05 15.80 4.13
CA SER A 115 2.47 15.51 2.83
C SER A 115 1.65 16.68 2.29
N ASP A 116 0.81 17.31 3.12
CA ASP A 116 0.10 18.52 2.71
C ASP A 116 1.08 19.69 2.52
N GLU A 117 2.07 19.85 3.39
CA GLU A 117 3.08 20.91 3.23
C GLU A 117 3.82 20.80 1.89
N LEU A 118 4.31 19.61 1.54
CA LEU A 118 5.00 19.34 0.27
C LEU A 118 4.07 19.50 -0.93
N TRP A 119 2.79 19.13 -0.80
CA TRP A 119 1.80 19.37 -1.85
C TRP A 119 1.67 20.86 -2.20
N HIS A 120 1.64 21.74 -1.19
CA HIS A 120 1.49 23.18 -1.39
C HIS A 120 2.81 23.89 -1.76
N THR A 121 3.94 23.38 -1.28
CA THR A 121 5.28 23.98 -1.48
C THR A 121 6.04 23.39 -2.67
N GLY A 122 5.51 22.32 -3.28
CA GLY A 122 6.11 21.64 -4.44
C GLY A 122 6.25 22.52 -5.70
N GLY A 123 5.70 23.73 -5.73
CA GLY A 123 6.00 24.73 -6.75
C GLY A 123 5.07 24.74 -7.97
N LEU A 124 4.06 23.86 -8.03
CA LEU A 124 3.02 23.95 -9.05
C LEU A 124 2.07 25.15 -8.80
N PRO A 125 1.46 25.73 -9.84
CA PRO A 125 0.51 26.83 -9.68
C PRO A 125 -0.67 26.47 -8.78
N ALA A 126 -1.08 27.39 -7.92
CA ALA A 126 -2.18 27.18 -6.97
C ALA A 126 -3.49 26.70 -7.64
N ALA A 127 -3.80 27.20 -8.84
CA ALA A 127 -4.97 26.76 -9.61
C ALA A 127 -4.88 25.29 -10.07
N THR A 128 -3.67 24.81 -10.39
CA THR A 128 -3.42 23.40 -10.73
C THR A 128 -3.56 22.51 -9.50
N LEU A 129 -2.99 22.93 -8.36
CA LEU A 129 -3.15 22.24 -7.09
C LEU A 129 -4.62 22.17 -6.67
N ALA A 130 -5.36 23.28 -6.77
CA ALA A 130 -6.78 23.32 -6.43
C ALA A 130 -7.63 22.40 -7.31
N ARG A 131 -7.31 22.29 -8.61
CA ARG A 131 -7.99 21.36 -9.53
C ARG A 131 -7.76 19.89 -9.17
N ALA A 132 -6.55 19.55 -8.73
CA ALA A 132 -6.15 18.18 -8.40
C ALA A 132 -6.48 17.77 -6.95
N ARG A 133 -6.68 18.74 -6.06
CA ARG A 133 -6.93 18.53 -4.63
C ARG A 133 -8.06 17.53 -4.32
N PRO A 134 -9.22 17.53 -5.02
CA PRO A 134 -10.27 16.55 -4.75
C PRO A 134 -9.83 15.10 -4.93
N GLU A 135 -8.97 14.79 -5.90
CA GLU A 135 -8.47 13.42 -6.08
C GLU A 135 -7.45 13.06 -5.00
N PHE A 136 -6.64 14.02 -4.55
CA PHE A 136 -5.74 13.84 -3.41
C PHE A 136 -6.49 13.58 -2.10
N ASP A 137 -7.58 14.30 -1.85
CA ASP A 137 -8.42 14.12 -0.66
C ASP A 137 -9.18 12.79 -0.68
N ARG A 138 -9.74 12.42 -1.84
CA ARG A 138 -10.42 11.13 -2.05
C ARG A 138 -9.46 9.97 -1.86
N MET A 139 -8.23 10.09 -2.35
CA MET A 139 -7.20 9.09 -2.16
C MET A 139 -6.94 8.81 -0.68
N ARG A 140 -6.74 9.86 0.12
CA ARG A 140 -6.53 9.75 1.57
C ARG A 140 -7.76 9.15 2.27
N THR A 141 -8.96 9.58 1.86
CA THR A 141 -10.22 9.04 2.38
C THR A 141 -10.37 7.55 2.08
N ASP A 142 -10.15 7.13 0.84
CA ASP A 142 -10.26 5.73 0.41
C ASP A 142 -9.27 4.85 1.18
N LEU A 143 -8.02 5.32 1.33
CA LEU A 143 -7.00 4.63 2.11
C LEU A 143 -7.44 4.43 3.57
N THR A 144 -7.84 5.50 4.27
CA THR A 144 -8.22 5.43 5.68
C THR A 144 -9.46 4.57 5.91
N LEU A 145 -10.48 4.70 5.05
CA LEU A 145 -11.67 3.84 5.12
C LEU A 145 -11.34 2.38 4.81
N GLY A 146 -10.45 2.14 3.84
CA GLY A 146 -9.95 0.82 3.51
C GLY A 146 -9.22 0.18 4.68
N GLN A 147 -8.34 0.93 5.36
CA GLN A 147 -7.64 0.49 6.57
C GLN A 147 -8.61 0.12 7.69
N TYR A 148 -9.61 0.97 7.94
CA TYR A 148 -10.63 0.66 8.95
C TYR A 148 -11.40 -0.63 8.62
N LEU A 149 -11.79 -0.82 7.36
CA LEU A 149 -12.48 -2.04 6.95
C LEU A 149 -11.61 -3.29 7.09
N ASP A 150 -10.29 -3.17 6.93
CA ASP A 150 -9.34 -4.28 7.12
C ASP A 150 -9.30 -4.72 8.58
N VAL A 151 -9.04 -3.78 9.50
CA VAL A 151 -9.02 -4.08 10.95
C VAL A 151 -10.38 -4.55 11.46
N HIS A 152 -11.48 -4.00 10.91
CA HIS A 152 -12.84 -4.45 11.22
C HIS A 152 -13.07 -5.90 10.75
N ALA A 153 -12.65 -6.26 9.53
CA ALA A 153 -12.81 -7.61 9.01
C ALA A 153 -12.04 -8.65 9.83
N GLN A 154 -10.85 -8.30 10.32
CA GLN A 154 -10.09 -9.14 11.24
C GLN A 154 -10.84 -9.32 12.57
N ALA A 155 -11.36 -8.24 13.16
CA ALA A 155 -12.11 -8.28 14.41
C ALA A 155 -13.42 -9.07 14.32
N THR A 156 -14.15 -9.00 13.20
CA THR A 156 -15.39 -9.76 13.02
C THR A 156 -15.19 -11.16 12.45
N GLY A 157 -13.97 -11.51 12.02
CA GLY A 157 -13.69 -12.76 11.31
C GLY A 157 -14.40 -12.88 9.95
N ASP A 158 -14.75 -11.77 9.30
CA ASP A 158 -15.43 -11.75 8.00
C ASP A 158 -14.44 -12.22 6.91
N THR A 159 -14.65 -13.43 6.41
CA THR A 159 -13.85 -14.09 5.37
C THR A 159 -14.54 -14.08 4.01
N THR A 160 -15.57 -13.25 3.83
CA THR A 160 -16.27 -13.20 2.54
C THR A 160 -15.40 -12.58 1.45
N VAL A 161 -15.46 -13.15 0.25
CA VAL A 161 -14.77 -12.61 -0.94
C VAL A 161 -15.20 -11.16 -1.20
N ALA A 162 -16.48 -10.84 -0.99
CA ALA A 162 -17.00 -9.49 -1.16
C ALA A 162 -16.34 -8.48 -0.20
N ARG A 163 -16.15 -8.85 1.08
CA ARG A 163 -15.44 -8.01 2.05
C ARG A 163 -13.97 -7.85 1.66
N ALA A 164 -13.28 -8.94 1.38
CA ALA A 164 -11.86 -8.93 1.02
C ALA A 164 -11.60 -8.04 -0.21
N LEU A 165 -12.42 -8.16 -1.26
CA LEU A 165 -12.32 -7.32 -2.46
C LEU A 165 -12.64 -5.84 -2.16
N LYS A 166 -13.59 -5.56 -1.26
CA LYS A 166 -13.91 -4.18 -0.86
C LYS A 166 -12.74 -3.52 -0.11
N VAL A 167 -12.09 -4.25 0.79
CA VAL A 167 -10.87 -3.82 1.50
C VAL A 167 -9.75 -3.59 0.49
N ALA A 168 -9.44 -4.58 -0.35
CA ALA A 168 -8.41 -4.49 -1.38
C ALA A 168 -8.62 -3.29 -2.31
N ARG A 169 -9.87 -3.06 -2.73
CA ARG A 169 -10.24 -1.93 -3.60
C ARG A 169 -9.94 -0.58 -2.95
N LEU A 170 -10.34 -0.38 -1.70
CA LEU A 170 -10.19 0.92 -1.02
C LEU A 170 -8.77 1.13 -0.50
N LYS A 171 -8.26 0.19 0.32
CA LYS A 171 -6.98 0.31 1.02
C LYS A 171 -5.80 0.42 0.06
N SER A 172 -5.86 -0.28 -1.08
CA SER A 172 -4.68 -0.45 -1.93
C SER A 172 -4.92 -0.19 -3.40
N ALA A 173 -5.97 -0.73 -4.02
CA ALA A 173 -6.18 -0.54 -5.46
C ALA A 173 -6.43 0.92 -5.82
N SER A 174 -7.36 1.56 -5.11
CA SER A 174 -7.71 2.96 -5.29
C SER A 174 -6.50 3.84 -4.96
N TYR A 175 -5.93 3.63 -3.77
CA TYR A 175 -4.82 4.42 -3.25
C TYR A 175 -3.53 4.32 -4.09
N THR A 176 -3.19 3.14 -4.59
CA THR A 176 -1.88 2.89 -5.21
C THR A 176 -1.85 3.21 -6.69
N VAL A 177 -2.97 3.02 -7.39
CA VAL A 177 -3.02 3.15 -8.85
C VAL A 177 -4.12 4.11 -9.29
N GLU A 178 -5.40 3.80 -9.04
CA GLU A 178 -6.52 4.58 -9.59
C GLU A 178 -6.43 6.07 -9.25
N ARG A 179 -6.25 6.39 -7.97
CA ARG A 179 -6.20 7.77 -7.50
C ARG A 179 -4.95 8.51 -7.96
N PRO A 180 -3.73 7.95 -7.89
CA PRO A 180 -2.56 8.56 -8.53
C PRO A 180 -2.76 8.84 -10.03
N MET A 181 -3.38 7.94 -10.78
CA MET A 181 -3.67 8.16 -12.19
C MET A 181 -4.63 9.35 -12.41
N LEU A 182 -5.72 9.40 -11.64
CA LEU A 182 -6.68 10.51 -11.72
C LEU A 182 -6.10 11.83 -11.21
N LEU A 183 -5.22 11.77 -10.21
CA LEU A 183 -4.48 12.91 -9.68
C LEU A 183 -3.57 13.50 -10.77
N GLY A 184 -2.79 12.66 -11.46
CA GLY A 184 -1.94 13.08 -12.57
C GLY A 184 -2.74 13.72 -13.71
N ALA A 185 -3.86 13.10 -14.10
CA ALA A 185 -4.76 13.71 -15.08
C ALA A 185 -5.31 15.07 -14.64
N ALA A 186 -5.70 15.21 -13.38
CA ALA A 186 -6.18 16.47 -12.83
C ALA A 186 -5.06 17.52 -12.80
N LEU A 187 -3.82 17.15 -12.46
CA LEU A 187 -2.67 18.05 -12.50
C LEU A 187 -2.41 18.57 -13.93
N ALA A 188 -2.54 17.72 -14.94
CA ALA A 188 -2.39 18.12 -16.35
C ALA A 188 -3.59 18.90 -16.92
N GLY A 189 -4.76 18.85 -16.26
CA GLY A 189 -6.00 19.38 -16.86
C GLY A 189 -6.47 18.53 -18.04
N ALA A 190 -6.36 17.21 -17.90
CA ALA A 190 -6.57 16.23 -18.97
C ALA A 190 -7.95 16.33 -19.65
N ALA A 191 -7.98 16.01 -20.94
CA ALA A 191 -9.22 15.83 -21.68
C ALA A 191 -10.05 14.65 -21.14
N PRO A 192 -11.40 14.68 -21.23
CA PRO A 192 -12.27 13.62 -20.73
C PRO A 192 -11.90 12.21 -21.22
N ALA A 193 -11.49 12.08 -22.48
CA ALA A 193 -11.09 10.79 -23.06
C ALA A 193 -9.87 10.15 -22.35
N VAL A 194 -8.91 10.97 -21.91
CA VAL A 194 -7.75 10.52 -21.13
C VAL A 194 -8.18 10.09 -19.73
N VAL A 195 -9.01 10.90 -19.07
CA VAL A 195 -9.56 10.57 -17.74
C VAL A 195 -10.33 9.25 -17.79
N ASP A 196 -11.13 9.03 -18.82
CA ASP A 196 -11.90 7.79 -18.98
C ASP A 196 -11.00 6.57 -19.27
N ALA A 197 -9.90 6.74 -19.99
CA ALA A 197 -8.90 5.69 -20.14
C ALA A 197 -8.27 5.32 -18.78
N TYR A 198 -7.90 6.32 -17.97
CA TYR A 198 -7.36 6.09 -16.64
C TYR A 198 -8.36 5.45 -15.68
N ARG A 199 -9.66 5.77 -15.78
CA ARG A 199 -10.74 5.09 -15.02
C ARG A 199 -10.93 3.63 -15.41
N ARG A 200 -10.61 3.25 -16.65
CA ARG A 200 -10.64 1.84 -17.10
C ARG A 200 -9.35 1.10 -16.78
N TYR A 201 -8.23 1.81 -16.71
CA TYR A 201 -6.90 1.27 -16.39
C TYR A 201 -6.68 1.04 -14.89
N GLY A 202 -6.97 2.05 -14.07
CA GLY A 202 -6.59 2.12 -12.67
C GLY A 202 -7.21 1.04 -11.78
N PRO A 203 -8.54 0.87 -11.75
CA PRO A 203 -9.19 -0.11 -10.88
C PRO A 203 -8.72 -1.56 -11.10
N PRO A 204 -8.69 -2.13 -12.32
CA PRO A 204 -8.26 -3.50 -12.49
C PRO A 204 -6.78 -3.69 -12.16
N LEU A 205 -5.90 -2.74 -12.52
CA LEU A 205 -4.49 -2.84 -12.17
C LEU A 205 -4.25 -2.73 -10.66
N GLY A 206 -4.92 -1.80 -10.00
CA GLY A 206 -4.82 -1.64 -8.55
C GLY A 206 -5.29 -2.89 -7.80
N GLU A 207 -6.34 -3.55 -8.29
CA GLU A 207 -6.79 -4.82 -7.71
C GLU A 207 -5.75 -5.94 -7.96
N ALA A 208 -5.24 -6.07 -9.20
CA ALA A 208 -4.19 -7.03 -9.52
C ALA A 208 -2.92 -6.84 -8.65
N PHE A 209 -2.55 -5.58 -8.39
CA PHE A 209 -1.47 -5.22 -7.50
C PHE A 209 -1.70 -5.74 -6.08
N GLN A 210 -2.87 -5.49 -5.50
CA GLN A 210 -3.15 -5.95 -4.14
C GLN A 210 -3.20 -7.48 -4.07
N LEU A 211 -3.79 -8.15 -5.07
CA LEU A 211 -3.81 -9.61 -5.12
C LEU A 211 -2.39 -10.20 -5.22
N ARG A 212 -1.49 -9.54 -5.93
CA ARG A 212 -0.07 -9.93 -5.96
C ARG A 212 0.57 -9.77 -4.57
N ASP A 213 0.26 -8.69 -3.87
CA ASP A 213 0.77 -8.45 -2.52
C ASP A 213 0.21 -9.48 -1.51
N ASP A 214 -1.07 -9.84 -1.61
CA ASP A 214 -1.67 -10.92 -0.81
C ASP A 214 -0.98 -12.27 -1.05
N VAL A 215 -0.65 -12.58 -2.32
CA VAL A 215 0.11 -13.81 -2.65
C VAL A 215 1.51 -13.76 -2.07
N LEU A 216 2.20 -12.62 -2.14
CA LEU A 216 3.54 -12.46 -1.58
C LEU A 216 3.56 -12.48 -0.05
N GLY A 217 2.55 -11.92 0.62
CA GLY A 217 2.44 -11.98 2.08
C GLY A 217 2.32 -13.41 2.60
N VAL A 218 1.65 -14.28 1.84
CA VAL A 218 1.52 -15.69 2.19
C VAL A 218 2.66 -16.54 1.66
N PHE A 219 3.13 -16.37 0.42
CA PHE A 219 4.04 -17.30 -0.29
C PHE A 219 5.39 -16.68 -0.69
N GLY A 220 5.58 -15.39 -0.52
CA GLY A 220 6.77 -14.67 -0.97
C GLY A 220 8.04 -15.02 -0.18
N ASP A 221 9.18 -14.78 -0.84
CA ASP A 221 10.51 -14.86 -0.22
C ASP A 221 10.73 -13.65 0.71
N PRO A 222 11.13 -13.86 1.98
CA PRO A 222 11.43 -12.78 2.93
C PRO A 222 12.41 -11.71 2.41
N VAL A 223 13.35 -12.07 1.54
CA VAL A 223 14.29 -11.12 0.92
C VAL A 223 13.56 -10.10 0.05
N VAL A 224 12.45 -10.51 -0.56
CA VAL A 224 11.66 -9.72 -1.51
C VAL A 224 10.57 -8.93 -0.81
N THR A 225 9.92 -9.54 0.18
CA THR A 225 8.81 -8.93 0.92
C THR A 225 9.30 -7.99 2.02
N GLY A 226 10.54 -8.18 2.50
CA GLY A 226 11.10 -7.48 3.66
C GLY A 226 10.38 -7.81 4.97
N LYS A 227 9.59 -8.89 4.98
CA LYS A 227 8.85 -9.48 6.11
C LYS A 227 9.06 -11.00 6.14
N PRO A 228 9.07 -11.66 7.30
CA PRO A 228 9.01 -13.12 7.37
C PRO A 228 7.86 -13.72 6.56
N ALA A 229 8.12 -14.89 6.00
CA ALA A 229 7.14 -15.61 5.19
C ALA A 229 5.93 -16.01 6.06
N GLY A 230 4.71 -15.70 5.60
CA GLY A 230 3.48 -16.03 6.31
C GLY A 230 3.09 -15.03 7.40
N ASP A 231 3.68 -13.84 7.45
CA ASP A 231 3.26 -12.79 8.38
C ASP A 231 1.79 -12.42 8.22
N ASP A 232 1.26 -12.36 6.99
CA ASP A 232 -0.17 -12.14 6.75
C ASP A 232 -1.05 -13.21 7.42
N LEU A 233 -0.54 -14.45 7.56
CA LEU A 233 -1.24 -15.53 8.25
C LEU A 233 -1.22 -15.33 9.78
N ARG A 234 -0.11 -14.83 10.34
CA ARG A 234 0.00 -14.48 11.77
C ARG A 234 -0.83 -13.27 12.14
N GLU A 235 -0.79 -12.25 11.29
CA GLU A 235 -1.60 -11.03 11.37
C GLU A 235 -3.10 -11.35 11.17
N GLY A 236 -3.44 -12.52 10.63
CA GLY A 236 -4.83 -12.95 10.45
C GLY A 236 -5.55 -12.20 9.34
N LYS A 237 -4.81 -11.72 8.34
CA LYS A 237 -5.34 -10.91 7.25
C LYS A 237 -6.39 -11.68 6.45
N ARG A 238 -7.53 -11.05 6.22
CA ARG A 238 -8.69 -11.62 5.52
C ARG A 238 -8.63 -11.27 4.02
N THR A 239 -7.49 -11.60 3.41
CA THR A 239 -7.19 -11.28 2.00
C THR A 239 -8.10 -12.05 1.04
N PHE A 240 -8.10 -11.64 -0.24
CA PHE A 240 -8.87 -12.38 -1.26
C PHE A 240 -8.42 -13.84 -1.36
N LEU A 241 -7.11 -14.08 -1.25
CA LEU A 241 -6.52 -15.42 -1.27
C LEU A 241 -7.09 -16.29 -0.14
N VAL A 242 -7.15 -15.75 1.07
CA VAL A 242 -7.71 -16.44 2.25
C VAL A 242 -9.22 -16.65 2.08
N ALA A 243 -9.96 -15.63 1.67
CA ALA A 243 -11.39 -15.72 1.43
C ALA A 243 -11.75 -16.77 0.38
N ALA A 244 -10.99 -16.81 -0.73
CA ALA A 244 -11.15 -17.82 -1.77
C ALA A 244 -10.85 -19.24 -1.27
N ALA A 245 -9.89 -19.39 -0.35
CA ALA A 245 -9.61 -20.68 0.29
C ALA A 245 -10.77 -21.11 1.19
N PHE A 246 -11.29 -20.21 2.03
CA PHE A 246 -12.45 -20.51 2.89
C PHE A 246 -13.72 -20.84 2.10
N GLU A 247 -13.95 -20.17 0.96
CA GLU A 247 -15.08 -20.45 0.07
C GLU A 247 -15.01 -21.86 -0.53
N ALA A 248 -13.81 -22.31 -0.92
CA ALA A 248 -13.59 -23.61 -1.56
C ALA A 248 -13.24 -24.76 -0.59
N ALA A 249 -13.02 -24.47 0.70
CA ALA A 249 -12.60 -25.45 1.70
C ALA A 249 -13.70 -26.45 2.08
N ASP A 250 -13.32 -27.73 2.14
CA ASP A 250 -14.08 -28.76 2.84
C ASP A 250 -14.02 -28.58 4.38
N ALA A 251 -14.66 -29.47 5.13
CA ALA A 251 -14.73 -29.36 6.58
C ALA A 251 -13.34 -29.47 7.25
N ALA A 252 -12.48 -30.38 6.77
CA ALA A 252 -11.15 -30.59 7.32
C ALA A 252 -10.24 -29.39 7.06
N THR A 253 -10.20 -28.91 5.81
CA THR A 253 -9.42 -27.75 5.39
C THR A 253 -9.87 -26.50 6.13
N ARG A 254 -11.19 -26.30 6.27
CA ARG A 254 -11.75 -25.16 7.02
C ARG A 254 -11.32 -25.19 8.49
N ALA A 255 -11.26 -26.35 9.12
CA ALA A 255 -10.77 -26.48 10.49
C ALA A 255 -9.28 -26.10 10.62
N VAL A 256 -8.44 -26.50 9.65
CA VAL A 256 -7.02 -26.10 9.60
C VAL A 256 -6.88 -24.59 9.45
N LEU A 257 -7.61 -23.99 8.50
CA LEU A 257 -7.55 -22.54 8.26
C LEU A 257 -8.03 -21.74 9.49
N SER A 258 -9.18 -22.10 10.06
CA SER A 258 -9.72 -21.42 11.25
C SER A 258 -8.86 -21.59 12.50
N GLY A 259 -8.13 -22.71 12.63
CA GLY A 259 -7.30 -23.00 13.79
C GLY A 259 -5.94 -22.30 13.80
N GLY A 260 -5.44 -21.87 12.64
CA GLY A 260 -4.10 -21.26 12.53
C GLY A 260 -4.08 -19.80 12.08
N LEU A 261 -5.11 -19.32 11.38
CA LEU A 261 -5.12 -17.95 10.85
C LEU A 261 -5.35 -16.93 11.98
N GLY A 262 -4.40 -16.00 12.13
CA GLY A 262 -4.41 -14.98 13.16
C GLY A 262 -3.76 -15.41 14.48
N ASP A 263 -3.09 -16.56 14.52
CA ASP A 263 -2.28 -16.97 15.67
C ASP A 263 -0.91 -16.26 15.63
N PRO A 264 -0.62 -15.33 16.57
CA PRO A 264 0.67 -14.65 16.61
C PRO A 264 1.84 -15.60 16.92
N GLN A 265 1.56 -16.78 17.48
CA GLN A 265 2.54 -17.82 17.80
C GLN A 265 2.66 -18.88 16.69
N LEU A 266 2.05 -18.66 15.52
CA LEU A 266 2.11 -19.60 14.41
C LEU A 266 3.56 -19.84 13.97
N ASP A 267 4.04 -21.04 14.26
CA ASP A 267 5.37 -21.50 13.91
C ASP A 267 5.50 -21.82 12.41
N GLN A 268 6.72 -22.16 11.98
CA GLN A 268 6.98 -22.43 10.57
C GLN A 268 6.23 -23.66 10.04
N ALA A 269 5.99 -24.66 10.90
CA ALA A 269 5.20 -25.84 10.55
C ALA A 269 3.71 -25.48 10.37
N GLY A 270 3.17 -24.61 11.22
CA GLY A 270 1.84 -24.02 11.10
C GLY A 270 1.67 -23.23 9.81
N VAL A 271 2.61 -22.33 9.50
CA VAL A 271 2.63 -21.58 8.23
C VAL A 271 2.62 -22.53 7.03
N THR A 272 3.45 -23.59 7.08
CA THR A 272 3.51 -24.58 5.99
C THR A 272 2.18 -25.30 5.82
N ARG A 273 1.55 -25.77 6.90
CA ARG A 273 0.23 -26.41 6.86
C ARG A 273 -0.86 -25.48 6.30
N LEU A 274 -0.87 -24.20 6.67
CA LEU A 274 -1.82 -23.23 6.13
C LEU A 274 -1.59 -22.99 4.63
N ARG A 275 -0.33 -22.88 4.19
CA ARG A 275 0.02 -22.74 2.77
C ARG A 275 -0.43 -23.94 1.94
N GLU A 276 -0.21 -25.16 2.45
CA GLU A 276 -0.66 -26.40 1.81
C GLU A 276 -2.19 -26.45 1.73
N ALA A 277 -2.89 -26.11 2.81
CA ALA A 277 -4.35 -26.00 2.84
C ALA A 277 -4.87 -25.00 1.79
N ILE A 278 -4.33 -23.77 1.77
CA ILE A 278 -4.69 -22.73 0.79
C ILE A 278 -4.43 -23.21 -0.64
N THR A 279 -3.30 -23.87 -0.89
CA THR A 279 -2.94 -24.39 -2.21
C THR A 279 -3.88 -25.53 -2.63
N GLY A 280 -4.19 -26.45 -1.72
CA GLY A 280 -5.09 -27.59 -1.95
C GLY A 280 -6.51 -27.20 -2.32
N THR A 281 -7.00 -26.04 -1.86
CA THR A 281 -8.30 -25.49 -2.31
C THR A 281 -8.29 -24.94 -3.73
N GLY A 282 -7.12 -24.75 -4.34
CA GLY A 282 -6.97 -24.08 -5.63
C GLY A 282 -7.06 -22.54 -5.56
N ALA A 283 -7.16 -21.96 -4.36
CA ALA A 283 -7.26 -20.51 -4.15
C ALA A 283 -6.06 -19.75 -4.73
N LEU A 284 -4.83 -20.24 -4.54
CA LEU A 284 -3.63 -19.64 -5.13
C LEU A 284 -3.73 -19.56 -6.66
N ALA A 285 -4.08 -20.67 -7.32
CA ALA A 285 -4.23 -20.71 -8.77
C ALA A 285 -5.36 -19.78 -9.28
N ARG A 286 -6.45 -19.65 -8.52
CA ARG A 286 -7.55 -18.71 -8.81
C ARG A 286 -7.09 -17.27 -8.70
N THR A 287 -6.36 -16.90 -7.65
CA THR A 287 -5.80 -15.57 -7.46
C THR A 287 -4.82 -15.21 -8.57
N GLU A 288 -3.93 -16.12 -8.94
CA GLU A 288 -2.97 -15.94 -10.04
C GLU A 288 -3.65 -15.72 -11.41
N ARG A 289 -4.73 -16.47 -11.70
CA ARG A 289 -5.54 -16.24 -12.92
C ARG A 289 -6.16 -14.84 -12.91
N ARG A 290 -6.77 -14.44 -11.79
CA ARG A 290 -7.40 -13.13 -11.62
C ARG A 290 -6.39 -12.00 -11.81
N ILE A 291 -5.17 -12.11 -11.25
CA ILE A 291 -4.09 -11.14 -11.47
C ILE A 291 -3.80 -10.97 -12.97
N ARG A 292 -3.67 -12.06 -13.73
CA ARG A 292 -3.40 -12.00 -15.17
C ARG A 292 -4.55 -11.35 -15.95
N GLU A 293 -5.79 -11.73 -15.67
CA GLU A 293 -6.99 -11.19 -16.34
C GLU A 293 -7.13 -9.68 -16.08
N LEU A 294 -6.97 -9.25 -14.84
CA LEU A 294 -7.05 -7.84 -14.44
C LEU A 294 -5.89 -7.03 -15.05
N THR A 295 -4.67 -7.57 -15.07
CA THR A 295 -3.52 -6.92 -15.71
C THR A 295 -3.76 -6.75 -17.22
N GLY A 296 -4.25 -7.78 -17.90
CA GLY A 296 -4.58 -7.71 -19.33
C GLY A 296 -5.70 -6.69 -19.62
N THR A 297 -6.71 -6.62 -18.76
CA THR A 297 -7.79 -5.63 -18.83
C THR A 297 -7.22 -4.21 -18.71
N ALA A 298 -6.34 -3.96 -17.74
CA ALA A 298 -5.70 -2.67 -17.55
C ALA A 298 -4.87 -2.27 -18.78
N LEU A 299 -3.99 -3.15 -19.26
CA LEU A 299 -3.14 -2.86 -20.43
C LEU A 299 -3.98 -2.56 -21.68
N THR A 300 -5.08 -3.30 -21.89
CA THR A 300 -6.01 -3.04 -22.99
C THR A 300 -6.67 -1.67 -22.89
N ALA A 301 -6.91 -1.15 -21.69
CA ALA A 301 -7.50 0.17 -21.49
C ALA A 301 -6.57 1.33 -21.90
N LEU A 302 -5.25 1.12 -21.94
CA LEU A 302 -4.28 2.09 -22.47
C LEU A 302 -4.17 2.01 -23.99
N SER A 303 -4.42 0.83 -24.59
CA SER A 303 -4.36 0.64 -26.03
C SER A 303 -5.37 1.53 -26.76
N GLY A 304 -4.88 2.45 -27.59
CA GLY A 304 -5.73 3.39 -28.36
C GLY A 304 -6.24 4.58 -27.55
N ALA A 305 -5.81 4.75 -26.30
CA ALA A 305 -6.07 5.98 -25.55
C ALA A 305 -5.24 7.15 -26.14
N PRO A 306 -5.77 8.38 -26.14
CA PRO A 306 -5.08 9.56 -26.66
C PRO A 306 -4.03 10.06 -25.65
N LEU A 307 -3.00 9.24 -25.42
CA LEU A 307 -1.92 9.50 -24.47
C LEU A 307 -0.63 9.87 -25.21
N ASP A 308 0.24 10.60 -24.52
CA ASP A 308 1.64 10.70 -24.94
C ASP A 308 2.26 9.28 -25.06
N PRO A 309 2.94 8.95 -26.18
CA PRO A 309 3.48 7.60 -26.41
C PRO A 309 4.53 7.14 -25.40
N GLU A 310 5.38 8.06 -24.90
CA GLU A 310 6.39 7.73 -23.89
C GLU A 310 5.69 7.33 -22.59
N ALA A 311 4.71 8.13 -22.17
CA ALA A 311 3.94 7.85 -20.97
C ALA A 311 3.13 6.56 -21.07
N ALA A 312 2.54 6.26 -22.23
CA ALA A 312 1.83 4.99 -22.45
C ALA A 312 2.77 3.78 -22.27
N GLY A 313 3.99 3.85 -22.80
CA GLY A 313 5.01 2.83 -22.61
C GLY A 313 5.44 2.68 -21.14
N ALA A 314 5.67 3.79 -20.45
CA ALA A 314 6.05 3.79 -19.04
C ALA A 314 4.93 3.23 -18.13
N LEU A 315 3.67 3.58 -18.40
CA LEU A 315 2.52 3.05 -17.67
C LEU A 315 2.37 1.53 -17.88
N ALA A 316 2.57 1.03 -19.09
CA ALA A 316 2.55 -0.41 -19.36
C ALA A 316 3.70 -1.16 -18.63
N ALA A 317 4.88 -0.55 -18.56
CA ALA A 317 6.01 -1.10 -17.79
C ALA A 317 5.71 -1.10 -16.28
N LEU A 318 5.13 -0.02 -15.75
CA LEU A 318 4.69 0.05 -14.35
C LEU A 318 3.61 -0.98 -14.04
N ALA A 319 2.65 -1.20 -14.95
CA ALA A 319 1.62 -2.23 -14.79
C ALA A 319 2.23 -3.62 -14.62
N THR A 320 3.23 -3.94 -15.45
CA THR A 320 3.96 -5.20 -15.38
C THR A 320 4.73 -5.30 -14.05
N ALA A 321 5.55 -4.29 -13.72
CA ALA A 321 6.33 -4.25 -12.48
C ALA A 321 5.47 -4.33 -11.21
N ALA A 322 4.23 -3.83 -11.27
CA ALA A 322 3.27 -3.87 -10.19
C ALA A 322 2.69 -5.29 -9.96
N THR A 323 2.53 -6.11 -11.01
CA THR A 323 1.77 -7.38 -10.94
C THR A 323 2.62 -8.64 -11.14
N THR A 324 3.83 -8.52 -11.68
CA THR A 324 4.76 -9.64 -11.90
C THR A 324 5.87 -9.70 -10.87
N ARG A 325 5.63 -9.24 -9.63
CA ARG A 325 6.60 -9.31 -8.53
C ARG A 325 7.00 -10.77 -8.26
N THR A 326 8.00 -11.25 -8.98
CA THR A 326 8.87 -12.36 -8.60
C THR A 326 10.03 -11.75 -7.84
N GLY A 327 10.61 -12.52 -6.92
CA GLY A 327 11.86 -12.11 -6.28
C GLY A 327 12.97 -11.77 -7.24
#